data_AF-A0A9P6V4Z2-F1
#
_entry.id   AF-A0A9P6V4Z2-F1
#
_cell.length_a   1.000
_cell.length_b   1.000
_cell.length_c   1.000
_cell.angle_alpha   90.00
_cell.angle_beta   90.00
_cell.angle_gamma   90.00
#
_symmetry.space_group_name_H-M   'P 1'
#
loop_
_entity.id
_entity.type
_entity.pdbx_description
1 polymer ?
#
loop_
_entity_poly.entity_id
_entity_poly.type
_entity_poly.pdbx_seq_one_letter_code
_entity_poly.pdbx_strand_id
1 'polypeptide(L)'
;MIEVDVFWSFSFGALFAACSAGSLKHQSVFWQTPSFVYTLLFLSLIFAPSGLYLLWDNPGWESMFLLGDKNEIHAILPTVFAFTNVLLGIIGYYVTYAKIRMYRNAPQLPMSYHKYWIHAYTCFCAILGMGYNRFMYPSDYVDWRAGLTFPLTDFFTSRMIFTLLSMGVILIPAAYIPCFIWMKNETLLAPGDKSRFFLTCIFYILQGVTLVSSLFGAYIVRFHEKAPDATFFSDLSDLFDNGDFFNRNSKWSPLVGFWVAETAVMALVFLPIVFVPSVKATAKTLKTQ
;
A
#
# COMPACT_ATOMS: atom_id res chain seq x y z
N MET A 1 -1.72 11.14 7.04
CA MET A 1 -1.17 10.75 5.74
C MET A 1 0.33 10.63 5.81
N ILE A 2 1.02 11.54 6.51
CA ILE A 2 2.45 11.39 6.84
C ILE A 2 2.79 9.97 7.36
N GLU A 3 1.91 9.39 8.17
CA GLU A 3 2.07 8.05 8.74
C GLU A 3 1.92 6.92 7.72
N VAL A 4 1.26 7.17 6.58
CA VAL A 4 1.04 6.17 5.53
C VAL A 4 2.15 6.20 4.48
N ASP A 5 2.80 7.35 4.28
CA ASP A 5 3.83 7.52 3.25
C ASP A 5 5.08 6.67 3.50
N VAL A 6 5.38 6.36 4.77
CA VAL A 6 6.46 5.45 5.13
C VAL A 6 6.24 4.04 4.57
N PHE A 7 5.00 3.55 4.64
CA PHE A 7 4.62 2.25 4.10
C PHE A 7 4.53 2.29 2.58
N TRP A 8 4.02 3.39 2.04
CA TRP A 8 3.89 3.57 0.60
C TRP A 8 5.25 3.63 -0.10
N SER A 9 6.19 4.41 0.45
CA SER A 9 7.57 4.51 0.00
C SER A 9 8.26 3.16 0.01
N PHE A 10 8.22 2.46 1.15
CA PHE A 10 8.77 1.12 1.28
C PHE A 10 8.16 0.18 0.23
N SER A 11 6.85 0.25 0.06
CA SER A 11 6.11 -0.59 -0.88
C SER A 11 6.55 -0.35 -2.32
N PHE A 12 6.74 0.90 -2.76
CA PHE A 12 7.23 1.18 -4.11
C PHE A 12 8.61 0.59 -4.36
N GLY A 13 9.55 0.78 -3.42
CA GLY A 13 10.87 0.19 -3.53
C GLY A 13 10.83 -1.34 -3.59
N ALA A 14 10.05 -1.96 -2.71
CA ALA A 14 9.85 -3.41 -2.69
C ALA A 14 9.18 -3.92 -3.98
N LEU A 15 8.19 -3.20 -4.49
CA LEU A 15 7.46 -3.54 -5.72
C LEU A 15 8.38 -3.48 -6.94
N PHE A 16 9.17 -2.42 -7.09
CA PHE A 16 10.11 -2.29 -8.21
C PHE A 16 11.16 -3.39 -8.20
N ALA A 17 11.75 -3.69 -7.03
CA ALA A 17 12.68 -4.81 -6.90
C ALA A 17 12.01 -6.17 -7.21
N ALA A 18 10.77 -6.38 -6.75
CA ALA A 18 10.03 -7.61 -7.01
C ALA A 18 9.70 -7.77 -8.50
N CYS A 19 9.34 -6.69 -9.20
CA CYS A 19 9.03 -6.75 -10.63
C CYS A 19 10.27 -6.99 -11.50
N SER A 20 11.46 -6.54 -11.08
CA SER A 20 12.74 -6.76 -11.78
C SER A 20 13.55 -7.95 -11.23
N ALA A 21 12.89 -8.89 -10.56
CA ALA A 21 13.55 -9.98 -9.86
C ALA A 21 14.43 -10.86 -10.77
N GLY A 22 14.05 -11.01 -12.04
CA GLY A 22 14.82 -11.75 -13.05
C GLY A 22 16.23 -11.20 -13.23
N SER A 23 16.38 -9.88 -13.43
CA SER A 23 17.71 -9.25 -13.51
C SER A 23 18.42 -9.28 -12.16
N LEU A 24 17.71 -8.95 -11.08
CA LEU A 24 18.32 -8.81 -9.74
C LEU A 24 18.91 -10.10 -9.19
N LYS A 25 18.38 -11.26 -9.58
CA LYS A 25 18.88 -12.57 -9.17
C LYS A 25 20.38 -12.74 -9.39
N HIS A 26 20.89 -12.20 -10.50
CA HIS A 26 22.28 -12.38 -10.94
C HIS A 26 23.19 -11.20 -10.60
N GLN A 27 22.63 -10.06 -10.18
CA GLN A 27 23.40 -8.86 -9.87
C GLN A 27 24.02 -8.94 -8.47
N SER A 28 25.32 -8.70 -8.35
CA SER A 28 26.05 -8.73 -7.07
C SER A 28 25.73 -7.53 -6.18
N VAL A 29 25.45 -6.38 -6.80
CA VAL A 29 25.30 -5.07 -6.17
C VAL A 29 23.99 -4.43 -6.63
N PHE A 30 23.10 -4.07 -5.70
CA PHE A 30 21.77 -3.57 -6.06
C PHE A 30 21.79 -2.13 -6.60
N TRP A 31 22.68 -1.27 -6.08
CA TRP A 31 22.68 0.15 -6.43
C TRP A 31 23.17 0.46 -7.85
N GLN A 32 23.74 -0.54 -8.53
CA GLN A 32 24.19 -0.43 -9.92
C GLN A 32 23.10 -0.87 -10.92
N THR A 33 21.95 -1.33 -10.43
CA THR A 33 20.90 -1.90 -11.29
C THR A 33 20.00 -0.81 -11.86
N PRO A 34 19.60 -0.88 -13.14
CA PRO A 34 18.70 0.11 -13.74
C PRO A 34 17.38 0.27 -12.97
N SER A 35 16.82 -0.81 -12.44
CA SER A 35 15.61 -0.76 -11.62
C SER A 35 15.81 -0.03 -10.29
N PHE A 36 17.00 -0.08 -9.69
CA PHE A 36 17.30 0.71 -8.49
C PHE A 36 17.47 2.19 -8.82
N VAL A 37 18.19 2.51 -9.89
CA VAL A 37 18.35 3.91 -10.35
C VAL A 37 16.97 4.50 -10.65
N TYR A 38 16.10 3.76 -11.33
CA TYR A 38 14.72 4.16 -11.55
C TYR A 38 13.97 4.39 -10.24
N THR A 39 14.08 3.45 -9.29
CA THR A 39 13.45 3.58 -7.96
C THR A 39 13.88 4.88 -7.27
N LEU A 40 15.18 5.17 -7.26
CA LEU A 40 15.72 6.38 -6.65
C LEU A 40 15.21 7.66 -7.32
N LEU A 41 15.16 7.67 -8.66
CA LEU A 41 14.65 8.81 -9.43
C LEU A 41 13.15 8.99 -9.21
N PHE A 42 12.35 7.91 -9.25
CA PHE A 42 10.92 7.95 -8.98
C PHE A 42 10.65 8.51 -7.57
N LEU A 43 11.35 8.01 -6.55
CA LEU A 43 11.16 8.47 -5.18
C LEU A 43 11.57 9.94 -5.00
N SER A 44 12.73 10.32 -5.54
CA SER A 44 13.29 11.66 -5.34
C SER A 44 12.62 12.75 -6.19
N LEU A 45 12.14 12.41 -7.39
CA LEU A 45 11.64 13.39 -8.36
C LEU A 45 10.12 13.43 -8.45
N ILE A 46 9.42 12.36 -8.06
CA ILE A 46 7.96 12.24 -8.21
C ILE A 46 7.32 12.05 -6.84
N PHE A 47 7.62 10.95 -6.15
CA PHE A 47 6.89 10.58 -4.94
C PHE A 47 7.11 11.57 -3.79
N ALA A 48 8.36 11.79 -3.36
CA ALA A 48 8.64 12.68 -2.24
C ALA A 48 8.24 14.15 -2.53
N PRO A 49 8.49 14.72 -3.72
CA PRO A 49 7.98 16.06 -4.06
C PRO A 49 6.45 16.15 -4.04
N SER A 50 5.73 15.11 -4.47
CA SER A 50 4.26 15.10 -4.41
C SER A 50 3.74 15.12 -2.98
N GLY A 51 4.29 14.30 -2.08
CA GLY A 51 3.93 14.33 -0.66
C GLY A 51 4.32 15.65 0.02
N LEU A 52 5.47 16.23 -0.34
CA LEU A 52 5.87 17.56 0.13
C LEU A 52 4.85 18.64 -0.25
N TYR A 53 4.35 18.60 -1.49
CA TYR A 53 3.30 19.50 -1.92
C TYR A 53 2.04 19.32 -1.08
N LEU A 54 1.58 18.07 -0.86
CA LEU A 54 0.40 17.79 -0.05
C LEU A 54 0.58 18.31 1.39
N LEU A 55 1.73 18.03 1.99
CA LEU A 55 2.07 18.49 3.33
C LEU A 55 2.09 20.01 3.44
N TRP A 56 2.61 20.71 2.44
CA TRP A 56 2.75 22.16 2.48
C TRP A 56 1.46 22.90 2.16
N ASP A 57 0.67 22.40 1.20
CA ASP A 57 -0.59 23.00 0.77
C ASP A 57 -1.78 22.61 1.67
N ASN A 58 -1.76 21.40 2.24
CA ASN A 58 -2.85 20.85 3.04
C ASN A 58 -2.35 20.15 4.32
N PRO A 59 -1.64 20.86 5.21
CA PRO A 59 -0.97 20.29 6.38
C PRO A 59 -1.90 19.59 7.36
N GLY A 60 -3.09 20.15 7.58
CA GLY A 60 -4.13 19.53 8.40
C GLY A 60 -4.52 18.17 7.82
N TRP A 61 -4.92 18.12 6.55
CA TRP A 61 -5.30 16.86 5.91
C TRP A 61 -4.16 15.84 5.90
N GLU A 62 -2.95 16.29 5.52
CA GLU A 62 -1.78 15.42 5.40
C GLU A 62 -1.38 14.81 6.75
N SER A 63 -1.66 15.49 7.86
CA SER A 63 -1.39 14.99 9.20
C SER A 63 -2.58 14.31 9.88
N MET A 64 -3.64 13.95 9.13
CA MET A 64 -4.90 13.44 9.70
C MET A 64 -5.47 14.39 10.79
N PHE A 65 -5.40 15.69 10.51
CA PHE A 65 -5.82 16.83 11.33
C PHE A 65 -5.11 16.95 12.68
N LEU A 66 -3.88 16.41 12.77
CA LEU A 66 -3.03 16.60 13.94
C LEU A 66 -2.39 17.99 13.94
N LEU A 67 -1.90 18.43 12.78
CA LEU A 67 -1.28 19.74 12.56
C LEU A 67 -2.33 20.78 12.15
N GLY A 68 -2.05 22.05 12.43
CA GLY A 68 -2.85 23.19 12.00
C GLY A 68 -2.43 23.69 10.61
N ASP A 69 -2.27 25.00 10.49
CA ASP A 69 -1.88 25.65 9.23
C ASP A 69 -0.38 25.53 8.94
N LYS A 70 0.02 25.81 7.70
CA LYS A 70 1.41 25.78 7.23
C LYS A 70 2.33 26.69 8.04
N ASN A 71 1.78 27.77 8.60
CA ASN A 71 2.52 28.73 9.41
C ASN A 71 2.94 28.15 10.78
N GLU A 72 2.33 27.05 11.20
CA GLU A 72 2.64 26.35 12.45
C GLU A 72 3.68 25.23 12.24
N ILE A 73 3.98 24.89 10.98
CA ILE A 73 4.90 23.79 10.66
C ILE A 73 6.33 24.28 10.52
N HIS A 74 7.19 23.77 11.40
CA HIS A 74 8.62 23.99 11.28
C HIS A 74 9.20 23.25 10.07
N ALA A 75 10.10 23.89 9.32
CA ALA A 75 10.69 23.35 8.08
C ALA A 75 11.45 22.01 8.24
N ILE A 76 11.78 21.63 9.47
CA ILE A 76 12.37 20.33 9.77
C ILE A 76 11.42 19.17 9.43
N LEU A 77 10.11 19.36 9.62
CA LEU A 77 9.11 18.33 9.36
C LEU A 77 9.08 17.92 7.87
N PRO A 78 8.88 18.85 6.91
CA PRO A 78 8.92 18.49 5.48
C PRO A 78 10.31 17.96 5.06
N THR A 79 11.39 18.47 5.65
CA THR A 79 12.75 17.97 5.35
C THR A 79 12.91 16.50 5.74
N VAL A 80 12.54 16.15 6.97
CA VAL A 80 12.58 14.77 7.47
C VAL A 80 11.61 13.89 6.68
N PHE A 81 10.42 14.39 6.38
CA PHE A 81 9.42 13.70 5.57
C PHE A 81 9.98 13.30 4.19
N ALA A 82 10.55 14.25 3.44
CA ALA A 82 11.12 13.97 2.13
C ALA A 82 12.28 12.98 2.21
N PHE A 83 13.19 13.18 3.17
CA PHE A 83 14.32 12.29 3.38
C PHE A 83 13.89 10.86 3.71
N THR A 84 12.97 10.71 4.66
CA THR A 84 12.50 9.40 5.14
C THR A 84 11.76 8.63 4.06
N ASN A 85 10.95 9.29 3.24
CA ASN A 85 10.28 8.63 2.11
C ASN A 85 11.28 8.03 1.11
N VAL A 86 12.30 8.79 0.70
CA VAL A 86 13.34 8.26 -0.20
C VAL A 86 14.12 7.12 0.48
N LEU A 87 14.53 7.30 1.73
CA LEU A 87 15.26 6.30 2.50
C LEU A 87 14.48 4.99 2.64
N LEU A 88 13.19 5.06 3.00
CA LEU A 88 12.35 3.89 3.21
C LEU A 88 12.08 3.13 1.90
N GLY A 89 11.96 3.84 0.78
CA GLY A 89 11.90 3.19 -0.52
C GLY A 89 13.20 2.48 -0.90
N ILE A 90 14.36 3.05 -0.58
CA ILE A 90 15.65 2.37 -0.73
C ILE A 90 15.69 1.10 0.14
N ILE A 91 15.23 1.18 1.40
CA ILE A 91 15.18 0.04 2.32
C ILE A 91 14.24 -1.04 1.78
N GLY A 92 13.03 -0.69 1.31
CA GLY A 92 12.09 -1.64 0.72
C GLY A 92 12.65 -2.37 -0.50
N TYR A 93 13.35 -1.64 -1.35
CA TYR A 93 14.08 -2.20 -2.49
C TYR A 93 15.16 -3.18 -2.02
N TYR A 94 16.02 -2.75 -1.08
CA TYR A 94 17.12 -3.56 -0.55
C TYR A 94 16.64 -4.85 0.12
N VAL A 95 15.61 -4.78 0.97
CA VAL A 95 15.06 -5.96 1.67
C VAL A 95 14.55 -6.99 0.65
N THR A 96 13.84 -6.52 -0.38
CA THR A 96 13.31 -7.39 -1.43
C THR A 96 14.42 -7.98 -2.28
N TYR A 97 15.39 -7.16 -2.70
CA TYR A 97 16.61 -7.60 -3.38
C TYR A 97 17.36 -8.67 -2.59
N ALA A 98 17.61 -8.44 -1.29
CA ALA A 98 18.31 -9.38 -0.43
C ALA A 98 17.59 -10.74 -0.41
N LYS A 99 16.25 -10.73 -0.35
CA LYS A 99 15.46 -11.96 -0.41
C LYS A 99 15.53 -12.66 -1.77
N ILE A 100 15.50 -11.92 -2.87
CA ILE A 100 15.67 -12.48 -4.23
C ILE A 100 17.05 -13.14 -4.36
N ARG A 101 18.12 -12.49 -3.87
CA ARG A 101 19.50 -13.01 -3.94
C ARG A 101 19.70 -14.31 -3.16
N MET A 102 18.92 -14.58 -2.11
CA MET A 102 18.95 -15.88 -1.41
C MET A 102 18.62 -17.04 -2.35
N TYR A 103 17.88 -16.80 -3.43
CA TYR A 103 17.50 -17.80 -4.43
C TYR A 103 18.29 -17.70 -5.73
N ARG A 104 19.50 -17.08 -5.72
CA ARG A 104 20.33 -16.91 -6.93
C ARG A 104 20.65 -18.20 -7.68
N ASN A 105 20.75 -19.32 -6.97
CA ASN A 105 21.06 -20.64 -7.52
C ASN A 105 19.80 -21.49 -7.78
N ALA A 106 18.62 -21.01 -7.38
CA ALA A 106 17.39 -21.76 -7.59
C ALA A 106 17.04 -21.77 -9.09
N PRO A 107 16.55 -22.90 -9.64
CA PRO A 107 16.14 -22.97 -11.05
C PRO A 107 14.97 -22.02 -11.35
N GLN A 108 14.12 -21.75 -10.36
CA GLN A 108 13.02 -20.81 -10.44
C GLN A 108 12.97 -19.94 -9.19
N LEU A 109 12.60 -18.66 -9.36
CA LEU A 109 12.44 -17.74 -8.25
C LEU A 109 11.08 -17.98 -7.56
N PRO A 110 11.02 -18.06 -6.23
CA PRO A 110 9.75 -18.20 -5.52
C PRO A 110 9.04 -16.85 -5.45
N MET A 111 7.74 -16.79 -5.74
CA MET A 111 6.95 -15.54 -5.71
C MET A 111 6.81 -14.90 -4.31
N SER A 112 7.29 -15.59 -3.26
CA SER A 112 7.24 -15.14 -1.86
C SER A 112 7.88 -13.77 -1.57
N TYR A 113 8.79 -13.27 -2.41
CA TYR A 113 9.36 -11.92 -2.24
C TYR A 113 8.33 -10.80 -2.51
N HIS A 114 7.21 -11.08 -3.18
CA HIS A 114 6.13 -10.09 -3.32
C HIS A 114 5.43 -9.77 -1.99
N LYS A 115 5.64 -10.56 -0.93
CA LYS A 115 5.04 -10.28 0.39
C LYS A 115 5.41 -8.90 0.94
N TYR A 116 6.62 -8.40 0.65
CA TYR A 116 7.13 -7.18 1.27
C TYR A 116 6.33 -5.94 0.84
N TRP A 117 6.02 -5.81 -0.45
CA TRP A 117 5.18 -4.71 -0.92
C TRP A 117 3.72 -4.93 -0.54
N ILE A 118 3.21 -6.18 -0.57
CA ILE A 118 1.81 -6.48 -0.19
C ILE A 118 1.56 -6.12 1.27
N HIS A 119 2.41 -6.58 2.19
CA HIS A 119 2.26 -6.29 3.61
C HIS A 119 2.38 -4.80 3.90
N ALA A 120 3.26 -4.09 3.18
CA ALA A 120 3.34 -2.63 3.28
C ALA A 120 2.06 -1.95 2.78
N TYR A 121 1.46 -2.40 1.67
CA TYR A 121 0.15 -1.92 1.23
C TYR A 121 -0.97 -2.23 2.22
N THR A 122 -0.97 -3.42 2.85
CA THR A 122 -1.96 -3.75 3.88
C THR A 122 -1.84 -2.80 5.08
N CYS A 123 -0.63 -2.49 5.54
CA CYS A 123 -0.43 -1.51 6.62
C CYS A 123 -0.94 -0.12 6.20
N PHE A 124 -0.65 0.29 4.97
CA PHE A 124 -1.16 1.53 4.37
C PHE A 124 -2.71 1.57 4.36
N CYS A 125 -3.36 0.52 3.86
CA CYS A 125 -4.81 0.41 3.82
C CYS A 125 -5.42 0.33 5.22
N ALA A 126 -4.72 -0.25 6.18
CA ALA A 126 -5.15 -0.30 7.58
C ALA A 126 -5.22 1.11 8.17
N ILE A 127 -4.18 1.93 7.99
CA ILE A 127 -4.18 3.31 8.51
C ILE A 127 -5.24 4.16 7.78
N LEU A 128 -5.31 4.09 6.46
CA LEU A 128 -6.29 4.85 5.68
C LEU A 128 -7.72 4.43 5.96
N GLY A 129 -7.98 3.12 5.93
CA GLY A 129 -9.30 2.56 6.10
C GLY A 129 -9.82 2.73 7.52
N MET A 130 -8.98 2.58 8.54
CA MET A 130 -9.38 2.90 9.92
C MET A 130 -9.52 4.42 10.13
N GLY A 131 -8.72 5.22 9.43
CA GLY A 131 -8.75 6.68 9.45
C GLY A 131 -9.67 7.32 8.41
N TYR A 132 -10.58 6.56 7.78
CA TYR A 132 -11.29 7.00 6.57
C TYR A 132 -12.07 8.31 6.77
N ASN A 133 -12.61 8.53 7.98
CA ASN A 133 -13.34 9.75 8.33
C ASN A 133 -12.48 11.01 8.23
N ARG A 134 -11.18 10.91 8.53
CA ARG A 134 -10.21 12.00 8.40
C ARG A 134 -9.72 12.11 6.96
N PHE A 135 -9.41 10.97 6.35
CA PHE A 135 -8.96 10.94 4.96
C PHE A 135 -9.99 11.54 3.99
N MET A 136 -11.27 11.17 4.15
CA MET A 136 -12.38 11.63 3.31
C MET A 136 -13.04 12.91 3.84
N TYR A 137 -12.36 13.70 4.66
CA TYR A 137 -12.92 14.97 5.12
C TYR A 137 -12.78 16.03 4.02
N PRO A 138 -13.88 16.68 3.60
CA PRO A 138 -13.88 17.55 2.43
C PRO A 138 -13.38 18.98 2.69
N SER A 139 -13.28 19.40 3.96
CA SER A 139 -12.94 20.76 4.36
C SER A 139 -11.57 20.85 5.06
N ASP A 140 -11.25 22.02 5.60
CA ASP A 140 -9.97 22.32 6.24
C ASP A 140 -9.91 21.91 7.72
N TYR A 141 -8.77 22.20 8.35
CA TYR A 141 -8.52 21.85 9.74
C TYR A 141 -9.32 22.70 10.74
N VAL A 142 -9.74 23.91 10.37
CA VAL A 142 -10.52 24.81 11.24
C VAL A 142 -11.90 24.22 11.43
N ASP A 143 -12.55 23.84 10.34
CA ASP A 143 -13.85 23.17 10.37
C ASP A 143 -13.79 21.83 11.12
N TRP A 144 -12.71 21.06 10.91
CA TRP A 144 -12.49 19.81 11.64
C TRP A 144 -12.40 20.05 13.15
N ARG A 145 -11.62 21.05 13.58
CA ARG A 145 -11.46 21.39 15.01
C ARG A 145 -12.73 21.98 15.63
N ALA A 146 -13.56 22.64 14.83
CA ALA A 146 -14.89 23.10 15.23
C ALA A 146 -15.92 21.96 15.39
N GLY A 147 -15.55 20.72 15.01
CA GLY A 147 -16.42 19.55 15.13
C GLY A 147 -17.52 19.51 14.06
N LEU A 148 -17.33 20.21 12.95
CA LEU A 148 -18.26 20.16 11.83
C LEU A 148 -18.22 18.78 11.17
N THR A 149 -19.37 18.33 10.69
CA THR A 149 -19.50 17.03 10.05
C THR A 149 -20.09 17.21 8.66
N PHE A 150 -19.51 16.49 7.70
CA PHE A 150 -19.91 16.55 6.29
C PHE A 150 -20.28 15.15 5.79
N PRO A 151 -21.22 15.04 4.84
CA PRO A 151 -21.44 13.82 4.06
C PRO A 151 -20.14 13.34 3.39
N LEU A 152 -19.92 12.02 3.32
CA LEU A 152 -18.75 11.45 2.63
C LEU A 152 -18.74 11.76 1.13
N THR A 153 -19.90 11.99 0.54
CA THR A 153 -20.04 12.33 -0.88
C THR A 153 -19.33 13.64 -1.25
N ASP A 154 -19.26 14.58 -0.30
CA ASP A 154 -18.70 15.90 -0.53
C ASP A 154 -17.19 15.83 -0.80
N PHE A 155 -16.53 14.76 -0.32
CA PHE A 155 -15.14 14.49 -0.63
C PHE A 155 -14.90 14.35 -2.13
N PHE A 156 -15.81 13.72 -2.88
CA PHE A 156 -15.66 13.47 -4.31
C PHE A 156 -15.80 14.73 -5.18
N THR A 157 -16.22 15.85 -4.57
CA THR A 157 -16.25 17.17 -5.20
C THR A 157 -15.27 18.15 -4.54
N SER A 158 -14.51 17.70 -3.55
CA SER A 158 -13.59 18.54 -2.78
C SER A 158 -12.33 18.91 -3.57
N ARG A 159 -11.65 19.99 -3.16
CA ARG A 159 -10.31 20.33 -3.67
C ARG A 159 -9.33 19.16 -3.51
N MET A 160 -9.43 18.45 -2.40
CA MET A 160 -8.48 17.38 -2.06
C MET A 160 -8.48 16.24 -3.07
N ILE A 161 -9.65 15.72 -3.45
CA ILE A 161 -9.72 14.63 -4.44
C ILE A 161 -9.16 15.08 -5.80
N PHE A 162 -9.41 16.32 -6.22
CA PHE A 162 -8.86 16.85 -7.48
C PHE A 162 -7.34 16.99 -7.42
N THR A 163 -6.78 17.39 -6.27
CA THR A 163 -5.32 17.39 -6.05
C THR A 163 -4.76 15.97 -6.18
N LEU A 164 -5.37 14.99 -5.51
CA LEU A 164 -4.94 13.58 -5.56
C LEU A 164 -5.03 13.00 -6.98
N LEU A 165 -6.12 13.28 -7.70
CA LEU A 165 -6.30 12.85 -9.09
C LEU A 165 -5.23 13.49 -9.99
N SER A 166 -4.97 14.78 -9.83
CA SER A 166 -3.97 15.51 -10.62
C SER A 166 -2.56 14.94 -10.42
N MET A 167 -2.19 14.63 -9.18
CA MET A 167 -0.92 13.94 -8.88
C MET A 167 -0.91 12.50 -9.42
N GLY A 168 -2.04 11.80 -9.30
CA GLY A 168 -2.23 10.44 -9.78
C GLY A 168 -1.95 10.29 -11.29
N VAL A 169 -2.27 11.30 -12.10
CA VAL A 169 -1.98 11.33 -13.55
C VAL A 169 -0.49 11.13 -13.84
N ILE A 170 0.41 11.61 -12.97
CA ILE A 170 1.86 11.47 -13.13
C ILE A 170 2.37 10.25 -12.37
N LEU A 171 1.96 10.11 -11.11
CA LEU A 171 2.46 9.09 -10.19
C LEU A 171 2.08 7.68 -10.64
N ILE A 172 0.84 7.45 -11.08
CA ILE A 172 0.35 6.12 -11.46
C ILE A 172 1.10 5.61 -12.69
N PRO A 173 1.21 6.34 -13.83
CA PRO A 173 2.00 5.86 -14.97
C PRO A 173 3.47 5.61 -14.61
N ALA A 174 4.08 6.53 -13.84
CA ALA A 174 5.47 6.39 -13.41
C ALA A 174 5.69 5.18 -12.49
N ALA A 175 4.69 4.76 -11.71
CA ALA A 175 4.78 3.55 -10.91
C ALA A 175 4.49 2.28 -11.74
N TYR A 176 3.42 2.25 -12.51
CA TYR A 176 2.91 0.98 -13.04
C TYR A 176 3.46 0.58 -14.41
N ILE A 177 3.86 1.52 -15.26
CA ILE A 177 4.51 1.21 -16.54
C ILE A 177 5.80 0.38 -16.36
N PRO A 178 6.78 0.79 -15.53
CA PRO A 178 7.99 0.00 -15.32
C PRO A 178 7.68 -1.36 -14.68
N CYS A 179 6.76 -1.42 -13.71
CA CYS A 179 6.30 -2.68 -13.14
C CYS A 179 5.77 -3.63 -14.22
N PHE A 180 4.89 -3.15 -15.11
CA PHE A 180 4.36 -3.94 -16.21
C PHE A 180 5.47 -4.48 -17.13
N ILE A 181 6.41 -3.61 -17.51
CA ILE A 181 7.54 -3.98 -18.39
C ILE A 181 8.42 -5.04 -17.73
N TRP A 182 8.85 -4.83 -16.49
CA TRP A 182 9.73 -5.76 -15.78
C TRP A 182 9.03 -7.08 -15.42
N MET A 183 7.76 -7.03 -15.00
CA MET A 183 7.01 -8.27 -14.73
C MET A 183 6.91 -9.14 -15.98
N LYS A 184 6.57 -8.55 -17.13
CA LYS A 184 6.45 -9.27 -18.40
C LYS A 184 7.78 -9.85 -18.88
N ASN A 185 8.87 -9.09 -18.73
CA ASN A 185 10.15 -9.41 -19.37
C ASN A 185 11.16 -10.11 -18.44
N GLU A 186 10.92 -10.11 -17.13
CA GLU A 186 11.92 -10.58 -16.16
C GLU A 186 11.35 -11.53 -15.10
N THR A 187 10.13 -11.30 -14.64
CA THR A 187 9.58 -12.05 -13.49
C THR A 187 8.61 -13.15 -13.88
N LEU A 188 7.71 -12.90 -14.83
CA LEU A 188 6.67 -13.85 -15.26
C LEU A 188 7.06 -14.58 -16.55
N LEU A 189 8.23 -15.23 -16.52
CA LEU A 189 8.83 -15.85 -17.71
C LEU A 189 8.47 -17.32 -17.90
N ALA A 190 8.18 -18.05 -16.82
CA ALA A 190 7.87 -19.47 -16.88
C ALA A 190 6.36 -19.74 -16.93
N PRO A 191 5.94 -20.84 -17.57
CA PRO A 191 4.55 -21.31 -17.50
C PRO A 191 4.12 -21.47 -16.04
N GLY A 192 2.96 -20.90 -15.69
CA GLY A 192 2.40 -20.95 -14.34
C GLY A 192 2.89 -19.85 -13.39
N ASP A 193 3.90 -19.03 -13.75
CA ASP A 193 4.35 -17.92 -12.91
C ASP A 193 3.22 -16.95 -12.56
N LYS A 194 2.38 -16.61 -13.55
CA LYS A 194 1.23 -15.73 -13.34
C LYS A 194 0.26 -16.28 -12.30
N SER A 195 -0.06 -17.58 -12.37
CA SER A 195 -0.97 -18.22 -11.41
C SER A 195 -0.33 -18.29 -10.02
N ARG A 196 0.97 -18.61 -9.93
CA ARG A 196 1.71 -18.62 -8.66
C ARG A 196 1.76 -17.24 -8.03
N PHE A 197 2.05 -16.21 -8.82
CA PHE A 197 2.04 -14.82 -8.39
C PHE A 197 0.65 -14.43 -7.86
N PHE A 198 -0.40 -14.67 -8.63
CA PHE A 198 -1.78 -14.36 -8.23
C PHE A 198 -2.20 -15.05 -6.93
N LEU A 199 -1.94 -16.37 -6.80
CA LEU A 199 -2.25 -17.11 -5.57
C LEU A 199 -1.42 -16.62 -4.37
N THR A 200 -0.15 -16.30 -4.61
CA THR A 200 0.74 -15.73 -3.57
C THR A 200 0.22 -14.39 -3.09
N CYS A 201 -0.27 -13.57 -4.01
CA CYS A 201 -0.86 -12.28 -3.70
C CYS A 201 -2.12 -12.42 -2.86
N ILE A 202 -3.08 -13.25 -3.29
CA ILE A 202 -4.29 -13.53 -2.51
C ILE A 202 -3.92 -14.03 -1.11
N PHE A 203 -2.98 -14.97 -1.01
CA PHE A 203 -2.57 -15.52 0.27
C PHE A 203 -2.04 -14.44 1.22
N TYR A 204 -1.18 -13.54 0.75
CA TYR A 204 -0.62 -12.48 1.61
C TYR A 204 -1.63 -11.37 1.94
N ILE A 205 -2.57 -11.07 1.05
CA ILE A 205 -3.69 -10.16 1.36
C ILE A 205 -4.57 -10.76 2.44
N LEU A 206 -4.98 -12.04 2.30
CA LEU A 206 -5.79 -12.73 3.31
C LEU A 206 -5.07 -12.79 4.66
N GLN A 207 -3.76 -13.05 4.65
CA GLN A 207 -2.94 -12.99 5.86
C GLN A 207 -2.99 -11.59 6.50
N GLY A 208 -2.83 -10.54 5.70
CA GLY A 208 -2.88 -9.15 6.14
C GLY A 208 -4.23 -8.77 6.75
N VAL A 209 -5.32 -9.05 6.03
CA VAL A 209 -6.70 -8.83 6.49
C VAL A 209 -6.96 -9.56 7.80
N THR A 210 -6.57 -10.83 7.89
CA THR A 210 -6.77 -11.64 9.10
C THR A 210 -6.02 -11.04 10.29
N LEU A 211 -4.73 -10.68 10.10
CA LEU A 211 -3.91 -10.14 11.17
C LEU A 211 -4.48 -8.81 11.70
N VAL A 212 -4.79 -7.87 10.81
CA VAL A 212 -5.31 -6.55 11.18
C VAL A 212 -6.67 -6.69 11.86
N SER A 213 -7.57 -7.52 11.31
CA SER A 213 -8.90 -7.74 11.89
C SER A 213 -8.82 -8.37 13.28
N SER A 214 -7.94 -9.35 13.48
CA SER A 214 -7.75 -9.99 14.80
C SER A 214 -7.17 -9.02 15.83
N LEU A 215 -6.15 -8.23 15.46
CA LEU A 215 -5.56 -7.24 16.36
C LEU A 215 -6.57 -6.15 16.74
N PHE A 216 -7.37 -5.68 15.77
CA PHE A 216 -8.39 -4.67 16.01
C PHE A 216 -9.56 -5.21 16.84
N GLY A 217 -10.03 -6.43 16.56
CA GLY A 217 -11.04 -7.09 17.37
C GLY A 217 -10.59 -7.27 18.81
N ALA A 218 -9.35 -7.75 19.03
CA ALA A 218 -8.76 -7.85 20.36
C ALA A 218 -8.64 -6.50 21.07
N TYR A 219 -8.33 -5.42 20.34
CA TYR A 219 -8.32 -4.07 20.88
C TYR A 219 -9.71 -3.60 21.32
N ILE A 220 -10.74 -3.78 20.48
CA ILE A 220 -12.12 -3.40 20.82
C ILE A 220 -12.60 -4.13 22.06
N VAL A 221 -12.47 -5.46 22.08
CA VAL A 221 -12.90 -6.29 23.23
C VAL A 221 -12.23 -5.82 24.51
N ARG A 222 -10.91 -5.64 24.48
CA ARG A 222 -10.14 -5.27 25.67
C ARG A 222 -10.41 -3.86 26.19
N PHE A 223 -10.62 -2.89 25.30
CA PHE A 223 -10.63 -1.47 25.67
C PHE A 223 -12.00 -0.81 25.61
N HIS A 224 -12.91 -1.25 24.74
CA HIS A 224 -14.23 -0.65 24.60
C HIS A 224 -15.28 -1.27 25.51
N GLU A 225 -15.16 -2.56 25.86
CA GLU A 225 -16.22 -3.23 26.63
C GLU A 225 -16.00 -3.22 28.15
N LYS A 226 -14.84 -2.77 28.65
CA LYS A 226 -14.50 -2.81 30.09
C LYS A 226 -14.90 -4.15 30.74
N ALA A 227 -14.86 -5.25 29.99
CA ALA A 227 -15.22 -6.58 30.43
C ALA A 227 -13.91 -7.38 30.53
N PRO A 228 -13.20 -7.34 31.68
CA PRO A 228 -11.92 -8.02 31.84
C PRO A 228 -12.00 -9.54 31.63
N ASP A 229 -13.22 -10.10 31.67
CA ASP A 229 -13.50 -11.53 31.52
C ASP A 229 -13.96 -11.92 30.10
N ALA A 230 -14.15 -10.95 29.20
CA ALA A 230 -14.62 -11.21 27.85
C ALA A 230 -13.49 -11.78 26.98
N THR A 231 -13.78 -12.87 26.28
CA THR A 231 -12.81 -13.57 25.43
C THR A 231 -12.99 -13.14 23.98
N PHE A 232 -11.90 -13.04 23.21
CA PHE A 232 -11.96 -12.67 21.79
C PHE A 232 -13.02 -13.46 20.99
N PHE A 233 -13.26 -14.73 21.35
CA PHE A 233 -14.21 -15.59 20.66
C PHE A 233 -15.66 -15.45 21.14
N SER A 234 -15.93 -15.04 22.39
CA SER A 234 -17.30 -14.78 22.86
C SER A 234 -17.91 -13.56 22.15
N ASP A 235 -17.12 -12.51 22.00
CA ASP A 235 -17.59 -11.22 21.45
C ASP A 235 -17.52 -11.21 19.92
N LEU A 236 -16.90 -12.23 19.32
CA LEU A 236 -16.94 -12.46 17.88
C LEU A 236 -18.37 -12.76 17.40
N SER A 237 -19.24 -13.27 18.29
CA SER A 237 -20.66 -13.47 18.00
C SER A 237 -21.46 -12.17 18.09
N ASP A 238 -21.18 -11.33 19.09
CA ASP A 238 -21.70 -9.95 19.22
C ASP A 238 -21.24 -9.02 18.08
N LEU A 239 -20.16 -9.40 17.37
CA LEU A 239 -19.63 -8.76 16.16
C LEU A 239 -20.65 -8.75 15.01
N PHE A 240 -21.58 -9.70 15.00
CA PHE A 240 -22.60 -9.84 13.96
C PHE A 240 -24.02 -9.49 14.42
N ASP A 241 -24.27 -9.41 15.73
CA ASP A 241 -25.64 -9.48 16.27
C ASP A 241 -26.33 -8.12 16.57
N ASN A 242 -25.68 -6.98 16.29
CA ASN A 242 -26.30 -5.65 16.48
C ASN A 242 -26.35 -4.75 15.22
N GLY A 243 -26.22 -5.34 14.04
CA GLY A 243 -26.93 -4.89 12.83
C GLY A 243 -26.61 -3.52 12.21
N ASP A 244 -25.65 -2.74 12.71
CA ASP A 244 -25.31 -1.44 12.11
C ASP A 244 -23.82 -1.31 11.75
N PHE A 245 -23.31 -2.32 11.05
CA PHE A 245 -21.94 -2.38 10.53
C PHE A 245 -21.63 -1.20 9.59
N PHE A 246 -22.65 -0.67 8.91
CA PHE A 246 -22.53 0.43 7.95
C PHE A 246 -22.71 1.82 8.57
N ASN A 247 -23.09 1.91 9.84
CA ASN A 247 -23.18 3.21 10.50
C ASN A 247 -21.79 3.76 10.81
N ARG A 248 -21.57 4.97 10.32
CA ARG A 248 -20.33 5.74 10.48
C ARG A 248 -19.88 5.90 11.94
N ASN A 249 -20.84 5.90 12.87
CA ASN A 249 -20.60 6.06 14.30
C ASN A 249 -20.44 4.71 15.03
N SER A 250 -20.55 3.59 14.32
CA SER A 250 -20.30 2.27 14.88
C SER A 250 -18.84 2.12 15.27
N LYS A 251 -18.60 1.43 16.40
CA LYS A 251 -17.25 1.02 16.86
C LYS A 251 -16.53 0.17 15.82
N TRP A 252 -17.28 -0.49 14.93
CA TRP A 252 -16.77 -1.35 13.86
C TRP A 252 -16.49 -0.62 12.54
N SER A 253 -16.95 0.62 12.39
CA SER A 253 -16.77 1.38 11.15
C SER A 253 -15.31 1.51 10.69
N PRO A 254 -14.29 1.61 11.57
CA PRO A 254 -12.89 1.61 11.14
C PRO A 254 -12.46 0.29 10.47
N LEU A 255 -12.97 -0.85 10.95
CA LEU A 255 -12.68 -2.17 10.39
C LEU A 255 -13.33 -2.33 9.01
N VAL A 256 -14.55 -1.83 8.85
CA VAL A 256 -15.24 -1.77 7.55
C VAL A 256 -14.47 -0.89 6.57
N GLY A 257 -14.05 0.30 7.01
CA GLY A 257 -13.22 1.18 6.21
C GLY A 257 -11.92 0.51 5.76
N PHE A 258 -11.27 -0.26 6.65
CA PHE A 258 -10.12 -1.08 6.29
C PHE A 258 -10.44 -2.12 5.22
N TRP A 259 -11.51 -2.91 5.38
CA TRP A 259 -11.86 -3.94 4.39
C TRP A 259 -12.19 -3.34 3.02
N VAL A 260 -12.91 -2.22 2.99
CA VAL A 260 -13.22 -1.49 1.76
C VAL A 260 -11.93 -0.96 1.12
N ALA A 261 -11.06 -0.32 1.90
CA ALA A 261 -9.78 0.22 1.42
C ALA A 261 -8.88 -0.88 0.88
N GLU A 262 -8.66 -1.96 1.64
CA GLU A 262 -7.84 -3.10 1.23
C GLU A 262 -8.38 -3.72 -0.07
N THR A 263 -9.69 -3.97 -0.15
CA THR A 263 -10.31 -4.56 -1.34
C THR A 263 -10.17 -3.66 -2.55
N ALA A 264 -10.49 -2.37 -2.42
CA ALA A 264 -10.44 -1.41 -3.52
C ALA A 264 -9.02 -1.17 -4.00
N VAL A 265 -8.09 -0.90 -3.08
CA VAL A 265 -6.68 -0.63 -3.40
C VAL A 265 -6.03 -1.86 -4.00
N MET A 266 -6.20 -3.04 -3.40
CA MET A 266 -5.63 -4.26 -3.96
C MET A 266 -6.22 -4.55 -5.34
N ALA A 267 -7.53 -4.42 -5.55
CA ALA A 267 -8.13 -4.58 -6.88
C ALA A 267 -7.49 -3.65 -7.91
N LEU A 268 -7.30 -2.37 -7.58
CA LEU A 268 -6.65 -1.39 -8.47
C LEU A 268 -5.18 -1.72 -8.74
N VAL A 269 -4.42 -2.12 -7.72
CA VAL A 269 -3.01 -2.49 -7.84
C VAL A 269 -2.86 -3.76 -8.69
N PHE A 270 -3.77 -4.73 -8.54
CA PHE A 270 -3.74 -5.98 -9.30
C PHE A 270 -4.23 -5.82 -10.73
N LEU A 271 -5.15 -4.90 -11.01
CA LEU A 271 -5.80 -4.80 -12.32
C LEU A 271 -4.78 -4.69 -13.48
N PRO A 272 -3.80 -3.76 -13.49
CA PRO A 272 -2.79 -3.70 -14.55
C PRO A 272 -1.92 -4.96 -14.64
N ILE A 273 -1.70 -5.62 -13.49
CA ILE A 273 -0.82 -6.80 -13.39
C ILE A 273 -1.51 -8.06 -13.92
N VAL A 274 -2.83 -8.20 -13.69
CA VAL A 274 -3.66 -9.28 -14.22
C VAL A 274 -3.70 -9.23 -15.76
N PHE A 275 -3.53 -8.05 -16.37
CA PHE A 275 -3.47 -7.90 -17.82
C PHE A 275 -2.11 -8.26 -18.45
N VAL A 276 -1.09 -8.60 -17.65
CA VAL A 276 0.17 -9.14 -18.20
C VAL A 276 -0.13 -10.45 -18.94
N PRO A 277 0.21 -10.59 -20.24
CA PRO A 277 -0.05 -11.82 -20.99
C PRO A 277 0.63 -13.02 -20.34
N SER A 278 -0.06 -14.15 -20.26
CA SER A 278 0.59 -15.40 -19.86
C SER A 278 1.59 -15.83 -20.94
N VAL A 279 2.77 -16.28 -20.51
CA VAL A 279 3.69 -16.97 -21.41
C VAL A 279 2.99 -18.27 -21.84
N LYS A 280 2.70 -18.38 -23.14
CA LYS A 280 2.13 -19.61 -23.70
C LYS A 280 3.13 -20.73 -23.44
N ALA A 281 2.67 -21.83 -22.85
CA ALA A 281 3.44 -23.06 -22.90
C ALA A 281 3.61 -23.41 -24.37
N THR A 282 4.81 -23.24 -24.93
CA THR A 282 5.12 -23.81 -26.23
C THR A 282 4.91 -25.30 -26.04
N ALA A 283 3.84 -25.84 -26.64
CA ALA A 283 3.64 -27.27 -26.67
C ALA A 283 4.92 -27.84 -27.28
N LYS A 284 5.73 -28.51 -26.46
CA LYS A 284 6.78 -29.37 -26.98
C LYS A 284 6.05 -30.41 -27.82
N THR A 285 5.91 -30.16 -29.12
CA THR A 285 5.82 -31.23 -30.09
C THR A 285 7.11 -32.00 -29.94
N LEU A 286 7.08 -32.99 -29.05
CA LEU A 286 7.90 -34.17 -29.11
C LEU A 286 7.65 -34.77 -30.50
N LYS A 287 8.39 -34.29 -31.49
CA LYS A 287 8.66 -35.08 -32.69
C LYS A 287 9.65 -36.14 -32.24
N THR A 288 9.14 -37.23 -31.70
CA THR A 288 9.77 -38.53 -31.82
C THR A 288 9.67 -38.92 -33.30
N GLN A 289 10.73 -38.64 -34.05
CA GLN A 289 11.09 -39.33 -35.29
C GLN A 289 12.61 -39.47 -35.32
#